data_AF-C2MEF4-F1
#
_entry.id   AF-C2MEF4-F1
#
_cell.length_a   1.000
_cell.length_b   1.000
_cell.length_c   1.000
_cell.angle_alpha   90.00
_cell.angle_beta   90.00
_cell.angle_gamma   90.00
#
_symmetry.space_group_name_H-M   'P 1'
#
loop_
_entity.id
_entity.type
_entity.pdbx_description
1 polymer ?
#
loop_
_entity_poly.entity_id
_entity_poly.type
_entity_poly.pdbx_seq_one_letter_code
_entity_poly.pdbx_strand_id
1 'polypeptide(L)' 'MVTSCSLQNSVRSDNNPQGFLMEHFLVRENRDIQTYKR' A
#
# COMPACT_ATOMS: atom_id res chain seq x y z
N MET A 1 6.94 -0.34 9.81
CA MET A 1 5.60 -0.17 9.22
C MET A 1 5.11 -1.49 8.62
N VAL A 2 3.88 -1.90 8.92
CA VAL A 2 3.19 -3.08 8.35
C VAL A 2 1.95 -2.60 7.61
N THR A 3 1.78 -3.01 6.35
CA THR A 3 0.65 -2.63 5.50
C THR A 3 0.04 -3.83 4.78
N SER A 4 -1.17 -3.65 4.27
CA SER A 4 -1.88 -4.61 3.43
C SER A 4 -2.58 -3.87 2.29
N CYS A 5 -2.71 -4.53 1.14
CA CYS A 5 -3.50 -4.04 0.01
C CYS A 5 -4.04 -5.22 -0.80
N SER A 6 -4.95 -4.95 -1.72
CA SER A 6 -5.40 -5.89 -2.75
C SER A 6 -4.74 -5.53 -4.08
N LEU A 7 -4.31 -6.53 -4.84
CA LEU A 7 -3.76 -6.33 -6.18
C LEU A 7 -4.78 -6.79 -7.21
N GLN A 8 -5.13 -5.91 -8.14
CA GLN A 8 -5.96 -6.23 -9.31
C GLN A 8 -5.09 -6.23 -10.56
N ASN A 9 -5.17 -7.28 -11.37
CA ASN A 9 -4.42 -7.36 -12.62
C ASN A 9 -4.80 -6.21 -13.56
N SER A 10 -3.80 -5.67 -14.26
CA SER A 10 -3.93 -4.55 -15.18
C SER A 10 -2.96 -4.72 -16.36
N VAL A 11 -3.17 -3.92 -17.41
CA VAL A 11 -2.33 -3.97 -18.60
C VAL A 11 -0.91 -3.52 -18.25
N ARG A 12 0.08 -4.35 -18.60
CA ARG A 12 1.50 -3.97 -18.49
C ARG A 12 1.81 -2.89 -19.51
N SER A 13 2.44 -1.82 -19.06
CA SER A 13 2.88 -0.71 -19.91
C SER A 13 4.15 -0.09 -19.31
N ASP A 14 4.77 0.85 -20.03
CA ASP A 14 5.93 1.58 -19.51
C ASP A 14 5.60 2.30 -18.19
N ASN A 15 4.35 2.76 -18.03
CA ASN A 15 3.87 3.42 -16.82
C ASN A 15 3.31 2.45 -15.76
N ASN A 16 3.06 1.18 -16.11
CA ASN A 16 2.69 0.12 -15.16
C ASN A 16 3.43 -1.18 -15.49
N PRO A 17 4.75 -1.26 -15.27
CA PRO A 17 5.55 -2.41 -15.68
C PRO A 17 5.20 -3.67 -14.92
N GLN A 18 4.57 -3.52 -13.74
CA GLN A 18 4.18 -4.62 -12.86
C GLN A 18 2.84 -5.25 -13.28
N GLY A 19 1.99 -4.53 -14.02
CA GLY A 19 0.73 -5.07 -14.54
C GLY A 19 -0.32 -5.33 -13.47
N PHE A 20 -0.31 -4.57 -12.39
CA PHE A 20 -1.37 -4.59 -11.39
C PHE A 20 -1.62 -3.20 -10.81
N LEU A 21 -2.84 -2.99 -10.34
CA LEU A 21 -3.26 -1.84 -9.57
C LEU A 21 -3.31 -2.23 -8.10
N MET A 22 -2.84 -1.34 -7.23
CA MET A 22 -3.03 -1.47 -5.78
C MET A 22 -4.34 -0.82 -5.39
N GLU A 23 -5.18 -1.58 -4.70
CA GLU A 23 -6.45 -1.13 -4.16
C GLU A 23 -6.52 -1.41 -2.65
N HIS A 24 -7.40 -0.68 -1.95
CA HIS A 24 -7.66 -0.88 -0.52
C HIS A 24 -6.39 -0.88 0.35
N PHE A 25 -5.51 0.09 0.13
CA PHE A 25 -4.28 0.22 0.91
C PHE A 25 -4.59 0.57 2.37
N LEU A 26 -4.05 -0.23 3.30
CA LEU A 26 -4.25 -0.10 4.74
C LEU A 26 -2.92 -0.22 5.49
N VAL A 27 -2.71 0.69 6.45
CA VAL A 27 -1.60 0.61 7.40
C VAL A 27 -2.08 -0.13 8.66
N ARG A 28 -1.51 -1.31 8.92
CA ARG A 28 -1.88 -2.16 10.07
C ARG A 28 -1.08 -1.83 11.32
N GLU A 29 0.21 -1.56 11.18
CA GLU A 29 1.07 -1.14 12.29
C GLU A 29 2.03 -0.06 11.82
N ASN A 30 2.06 1.07 12.52
CA ASN A 30 3.09 2.09 12.35
C ASN A 30 3.75 2.38 13.70
N ARG A 31 4.88 1.71 13.94
CA ARG A 31 5.69 1.85 15.18
C ARG A 31 6.47 3.16 15.23
N ASP A 32 6.53 3.87 14.11
CA ASP A 32 7.20 5.17 13.98
C ASP A 32 6.28 6.32 14.44
N ILE A 33 4.97 6.07 14.59
CA ILE A 33 4.05 7.02 15.23
C ILE A 33 4.29 6.95 16.74
N GLN A 34 5.16 7.83 17.24
CA GLN A 34 5.16 8.18 18.65
C GLN A 34 3.89 8.98 18.94
N THR A 35 2.92 8.34 19.60
CA THR A 35 1.73 9.03 20.11
C THR A 35 2.18 10.01 21.18
N TYR A 36 2.32 11.29 20.85
CA TYR A 36 2.34 12.36 21.85
C TYR A 36 0.97 12.34 22.55
N LYS A 37 0.91 11.79 23.77
CA LYS A 37 -0.27 11.93 24.64
C LYS A 37 -0.37 13.41 25.04
N ARG A 38 -1.49 14.04 24.70
CA ARG A 38 -1.87 15.40 25.13
C ARG A 38 -2.44 15.36 26.55
#